data_AF-A0A845RZE3-F1
#
_entry.id   AF-A0A845RZE3-F1
#
_cell.length_a   1.000
_cell.length_b   1.000
_cell.length_c   1.000
_cell.angle_alpha   90.00
_cell.angle_beta   90.00
_cell.angle_gamma   90.00
#
_symmetry.space_group_name_H-M   'P 1'
#
loop_
_entity.id
_entity.type
_entity.pdbx_description
1 polymer ?
#
loop_
_entity_poly.entity_id
_entity_poly.type
_entity_poly.pdbx_seq_one_letter_code
_entity_poly.pdbx_strand_id
1 'polypeptide(L)' 'SASIRSVEHFNAVAAIGSDVATVPVKIFKELHKHPLTDKGVDIFTADWKKSGMKILT' A
#
# COMPACT_ATOMS: atom_id res chain seq x y z
N SER A 1 -2.75 -19.27 -6.69
CA SER A 1 -1.29 -19.26 -6.54
C SER A 1 -0.83 -19.48 -5.10
N ALA A 2 0.30 -20.16 -4.91
CA ALA A 2 0.88 -20.43 -3.59
C ALA A 2 2.41 -20.25 -3.62
N SER A 3 3.05 -20.33 -2.44
CA SER A 3 4.50 -20.16 -2.27
C SER A 3 5.04 -18.84 -2.85
N ILE A 4 4.32 -17.73 -2.62
CA ILE A 4 4.76 -16.39 -3.01
C ILE A 4 5.93 -15.97 -2.11
N ARG A 5 7.02 -15.46 -2.73
CA ARG A 5 8.29 -15.13 -2.05
C ARG A 5 8.71 -13.67 -2.17
N SER A 6 8.09 -12.91 -3.08
CA SER A 6 8.36 -11.49 -3.27
C SER A 6 7.10 -10.76 -3.79
N VAL A 7 7.15 -9.42 -3.78
CA VAL A 7 6.08 -8.57 -4.33
C VAL A 7 5.95 -8.76 -5.84
N GLU A 8 7.07 -8.95 -6.56
CA GLU A 8 7.07 -9.20 -8.01
C GLU A 8 6.38 -10.52 -8.35
N HIS A 9 6.60 -11.58 -7.56
CA HIS A 9 5.90 -12.85 -7.73
C HIS A 9 4.39 -12.67 -7.50
N PHE A 10 3.98 -11.89 -6.49
CA PHE A 10 2.57 -11.56 -6.29
C PHE A 10 1.97 -10.81 -7.49
N ASN A 11 2.67 -9.79 -8.00
CA ASN A 11 2.21 -9.00 -9.14
C ASN A 11 2.08 -9.85 -10.41
N ALA A 12 3.01 -10.76 -10.66
CA ALA A 12 2.95 -11.67 -11.81
C ALA A 12 1.72 -12.59 -11.75
N VAL A 13 1.44 -13.20 -10.60
CA VAL A 13 0.28 -14.10 -10.47
C VAL A 13 -1.05 -13.35 -10.52
N ALA A 14 -1.08 -12.11 -10.02
CA ALA A 14 -2.24 -11.23 -10.12
C ALA A 14 -2.50 -10.82 -11.58
N ALA A 15 -1.45 -10.46 -12.32
CA ALA A 15 -1.56 -10.06 -13.73
C ALA A 15 -2.02 -11.20 -14.64
N ILE A 16 -1.68 -12.45 -14.31
CA ILE A 16 -2.14 -13.65 -15.02
C ILE A 16 -3.61 -13.98 -14.69
N GLY A 17 -4.17 -13.37 -13.63
CA GLY A 17 -5.57 -13.54 -13.24
C GLY A 17 -5.81 -14.70 -12.26
N SER A 18 -4.86 -15.00 -11.37
CA SER A 18 -5.11 -16.03 -10.36
C SER A 18 -6.21 -15.60 -9.39
N ASP A 19 -7.25 -16.43 -9.23
CA ASP A 19 -8.41 -16.13 -8.39
C ASP A 19 -8.08 -16.03 -6.89
N VAL A 20 -7.15 -16.86 -6.41
CA VAL A 20 -6.79 -16.95 -4.98
C VAL A 20 -5.28 -17.07 -4.84
N ALA A 21 -4.68 -16.33 -3.90
CA ALA A 21 -3.25 -16.42 -3.61
C ALA A 21 -2.96 -16.56 -2.10
N THR A 22 -2.10 -17.52 -1.71
CA THR A 22 -1.59 -17.61 -0.33
C THR A 22 -0.27 -16.84 -0.22
N VAL A 23 -0.23 -15.80 0.61
CA VAL A 23 0.89 -14.87 0.73
C VAL A 23 1.43 -14.86 2.17
N PRO A 24 2.75 -14.92 2.40
CA PRO A 24 3.33 -14.72 3.73
C PRO A 24 3.02 -13.31 4.26
N VAL A 25 2.76 -13.18 5.56
CA VAL A 25 2.39 -11.90 6.22
C VAL A 25 3.39 -10.77 5.93
N LYS A 26 4.69 -11.08 5.88
CA LYS A 26 5.73 -10.11 5.55
C LYS A 26 5.49 -9.46 4.17
N ILE A 27 5.33 -10.30 3.13
CA ILE A 27 5.11 -9.83 1.76
C ILE A 27 3.78 -9.08 1.69
N PHE A 28 2.73 -9.57 2.34
CA PHE A 28 1.43 -8.89 2.35
C PHE A 28 1.51 -7.45 2.92
N LYS A 29 2.31 -7.23 3.98
CA LYS A 29 2.58 -5.89 4.52
C LYS A 29 3.44 -5.01 3.61
N GLU A 30 4.20 -5.60 2.70
CA GLU A 30 5.01 -4.86 1.73
C GLU A 30 4.15 -4.42 0.53
N LEU A 31 3.10 -5.18 0.16
CA LEU A 31 2.23 -4.88 -0.98
C LEU A 31 1.60 -3.48 -0.94
N HIS A 32 1.26 -2.97 0.24
CA HIS A 32 0.58 -1.69 0.39
C HIS A 32 1.52 -0.52 0.74
N LYS A 33 2.83 -0.76 0.86
CA LYS A 33 3.82 0.29 1.14
C LYS A 33 4.33 0.88 -0.15
N HIS A 34 4.20 2.20 -0.28
CA HIS A 34 4.72 2.92 -1.44
C HIS A 34 5.25 4.29 -1.04
N PRO A 35 6.50 4.66 -1.42
CA PRO A 35 7.12 5.93 -1.00
C PRO A 35 6.31 7.17 -1.37
N LEU A 36 5.60 7.15 -2.51
CA LEU A 36 4.75 8.28 -2.91
C LEU A 36 3.46 8.38 -2.09
N THR A 37 2.96 7.27 -1.55
CA THR A 37 1.78 7.29 -0.67
C THR A 37 2.13 7.94 0.65
N ASP A 38 3.24 7.54 1.26
CA ASP A 38 3.73 8.13 2.50
C ASP A 38 4.00 9.63 2.32
N LYS A 39 4.72 9.98 1.24
CA LYS A 39 4.99 11.38 0.88
C LYS A 39 3.70 12.19 0.65
N GLY A 40 2.69 11.59 0.01
CA GLY A 40 1.41 12.24 -0.23
C GLY A 40 0.68 12.55 1.07
N VAL A 41 0.62 11.58 2.00
CA VAL A 41 0.02 11.77 3.32
C VAL A 41 0.73 12.87 4.11
N ASP A 42 2.06 12.91 4.07
CA ASP A 42 2.85 13.95 4.73
C ASP A 42 2.55 15.35 4.18
N ILE A 43 2.45 15.48 2.84
CA ILE A 43 2.10 16.74 2.18
C ILE A 43 0.71 17.18 2.59
N PHE A 44 -0.29 16.30 2.49
CA PHE A 44 -1.67 16.64 2.86
C PHE A 44 -1.78 17.03 4.33
N THR A 45 -1.08 16.34 5.21
CA THR A 45 -1.06 16.66 6.64
C THR A 45 -0.39 18.02 6.90
N ALA A 46 0.68 18.34 6.19
CA ALA A 46 1.36 19.63 6.31
C ALA A 46 0.48 20.78 5.81
N ASP A 47 -0.18 20.61 4.68
CA ASP A 47 -1.05 21.63 4.09
C ASP A 47 -2.33 21.82 4.92
N TRP A 48 -2.90 20.74 5.46
CA TRP A 48 -4.00 20.83 6.41
C TRP A 48 -3.61 21.65 7.65
N LYS A 49 -2.44 21.39 8.25
CA LYS A 49 -1.93 22.18 9.38
C LYS A 49 -1.73 23.66 9.04
N LYS A 50 -1.25 23.97 7.82
CA LYS A 50 -1.09 25.36 7.35
C LYS A 50 -2.42 26.07 7.10
N SER A 51 -3.46 25.34 6.70
CA SER A 51 -4.77 25.92 6.38
C SER A 51 -5.49 26.57 7.57
N GLY A 52 -5.09 26.23 8.81
CA GLY A 52 -5.74 26.72 10.04
C GLY A 52 -7.15 26.16 10.27
N MET A 53 -7.61 25.22 9.43
CA MET A 53 -8.90 24.57 9.57
C MET A 53 -8.91 23.61 10.77
N LYS A 54 -9.96 23.70 11.59
CA LYS A 54 -10.19 22.77 12.69
C LYS A 54 -11.18 21.71 12.23
N ILE A 55 -10.90 20.45 12.57
CA ILE A 55 -11.89 19.39 12.43
C ILE A 55 -13.07 19.78 13.33
N LEU A 56 -14.24 19.98 12.72
CA LEU A 56 -15.48 20.22 13.44
C LEU A 56 -15.91 18.88 14.05
N THR A 57 -15.46 18.63 15.28
CA THR A 57 -16.05 17.61 16.17
C THR A 57 -17.26 18.18 16.88
#